data_AF-A0A921AVG5-F1
#
_entry.id   AF-A0A921AVG5-F1
#
_cell.length_a   1.000
_cell.length_b   1.000
_cell.length_c   1.000
_cell.angle_alpha   90.00
_cell.angle_beta   90.00
_cell.angle_gamma   90.00
#
_symmetry.space_group_name_H-M   'P 1'
#
loop_
_entity.id
_entity.type
_entity.pdbx_description
1 polymer ?
#
loop_
_entity_poly.entity_id
_entity_poly.type
_entity_poly.pdbx_seq_one_letter_code
_entity_poly.pdbx_strand_id
1 'polypeptide(L)'
;MIRSLDQEKCIGCGTCMKSCPLDVFRVYGSPAVASPCSAACPIHNNIRDYHAALQLGSIREAVELSWKSNPLAAVTGRVCPHFCEGECSRRAVDSAVNIGGIERFLGDKALESPATPATAKHVAPVAVVGSGPAGLTCAAQLAEEGFKVTVFEAQAEPGGMLRYGIPEYRLPAVVLSRLIARLQSIGVSFRCGQKLGVQFSLEDLYAQGFKAVFLGIGAGLARRVPTEGAEGANVMYGLNFLRDVRTRTIRSVSGRAVVVGGGDVAMDVAQSLARLGAESVTVVSLEAEGELPAFAHNIEDARNLGVRFMPSSSIFKVLRDGDTITGVDMERCVSVFDSEGRFAPVFDRNETRHMEADMIVFAIGQACDLSGMPEEILTGKGMAADAVTGQTALPWVFAAGDAVTGPSSVASAIGGAKRAAKGMLTYLRGGDLHLLTAWDMPVAPALEAPEKHKLISREEGSARPVATVDGHFAELYGGLRHEQVLGESLRCLTCGSKAAIAHPDDCMTCFGCETGCPSGAIYVDPIKEEWPKALAPLPKAD
;
A
#
# COMPACT_ATOMS: atom_id res chain seq x y z
N MET A 1 5.26 35.45 -28.83
CA MET A 1 5.84 34.15 -28.41
C MET A 1 5.85 34.07 -26.88
N ILE A 2 6.05 32.91 -26.23
CA ILE A 2 6.31 32.90 -24.77
C ILE A 2 7.63 33.64 -24.53
N ARG A 3 7.59 34.83 -23.94
CA ARG A 3 8.79 35.67 -23.77
C ARG A 3 9.51 35.38 -22.47
N SER A 4 8.77 35.05 -21.42
CA SER A 4 9.38 34.65 -20.14
C SER A 4 8.50 33.72 -19.33
N LEU A 5 9.16 32.85 -18.58
CA LEU A 5 8.59 32.03 -17.51
C LEU A 5 9.39 32.31 -16.24
N ASP A 6 8.77 33.00 -15.29
CA ASP A 6 9.34 33.34 -13.98
C ASP A 6 9.36 32.08 -13.11
N GLN A 7 10.57 31.52 -12.93
CA GLN A 7 10.76 30.27 -12.17
C GLN A 7 10.53 30.45 -10.68
N GLU A 8 10.68 31.66 -10.14
CA GLU A 8 10.43 31.95 -8.72
C GLU A 8 8.92 31.96 -8.46
N LYS A 9 8.13 32.57 -9.35
CA LYS A 9 6.66 32.56 -9.27
C LYS A 9 6.04 31.24 -9.70
N CYS A 10 6.71 30.43 -10.51
CA CYS A 10 6.13 29.19 -11.02
C CYS A 10 5.88 28.19 -9.87
N ILE A 11 4.62 27.97 -9.52
CA ILE A 11 4.24 26.99 -8.48
C ILE A 11 4.22 25.53 -8.99
N GLY A 12 4.46 25.30 -10.28
CA GLY A 12 4.55 23.94 -10.82
C GLY A 12 3.22 23.21 -10.93
N CYS A 13 2.09 23.92 -10.94
CA CYS A 13 0.74 23.34 -10.97
C CYS A 13 0.37 22.63 -12.28
N GLY A 14 1.18 22.82 -13.32
CA GLY A 14 1.02 22.23 -14.64
C GLY A 14 -0.16 22.79 -15.47
N THR A 15 -0.83 23.85 -15.02
CA THR A 15 -1.95 24.45 -15.77
C THR A 15 -1.55 24.82 -17.20
N CYS A 16 -0.36 25.40 -17.38
CA CYS A 16 0.17 25.79 -18.68
C CYS A 16 0.36 24.61 -19.65
N MET A 17 0.81 23.46 -19.15
CA MET A 17 0.91 22.23 -19.95
C MET A 17 -0.46 21.68 -20.34
N LYS A 18 -1.42 21.71 -19.41
CA LYS A 18 -2.77 21.15 -19.64
C LYS A 18 -3.66 22.03 -20.50
N SER A 19 -3.43 23.34 -20.49
CA SER A 19 -4.26 24.31 -21.24
C SER A 19 -3.66 24.68 -22.59
N CYS A 20 -2.38 24.40 -22.84
CA CYS A 20 -1.74 24.74 -24.11
C CYS A 20 -2.14 23.72 -25.19
N PRO A 21 -2.88 24.12 -26.24
CA PRO A 21 -3.29 23.22 -27.31
C PRO A 21 -2.11 22.77 -28.21
N LEU A 22 -0.97 23.45 -28.10
CA LEU A 22 0.22 23.23 -28.92
C LEU A 22 1.39 22.70 -28.09
N ASP A 23 1.11 22.24 -26.88
CA ASP A 23 2.07 21.47 -26.07
C ASP A 23 3.41 22.18 -25.82
N VAL A 24 3.40 23.52 -25.79
CA VAL A 24 4.59 24.39 -25.65
C VAL A 24 5.36 24.15 -24.35
N PHE A 25 4.67 23.67 -23.31
CA PHE A 25 5.22 23.54 -21.97
C PHE A 25 5.47 22.08 -21.60
N ARG A 26 6.51 21.85 -20.81
CA ARG A 26 6.71 20.61 -20.03
C ARG A 26 6.73 20.93 -18.55
N VAL A 27 6.35 19.95 -17.74
CA VAL A 27 6.41 20.06 -16.28
C VAL A 27 7.34 18.99 -15.77
N TYR A 28 8.42 19.42 -15.14
CA TYR A 28 9.44 18.52 -14.60
C TYR A 28 9.39 18.54 -13.09
N GLY A 29 9.27 17.35 -12.50
CA GLY A 29 9.40 17.17 -11.07
C GLY A 29 10.83 17.51 -10.62
N SER A 30 10.98 18.27 -9.53
CA SER A 30 12.30 18.45 -8.92
C SER A 30 12.74 17.12 -8.28
N PRO A 31 13.93 16.58 -8.60
CA PRO A 31 14.46 15.41 -7.91
C PRO A 31 14.87 15.71 -6.46
N ALA A 32 15.00 16.99 -6.10
CA ALA A 32 15.40 17.44 -4.77
C ALA A 32 14.20 17.62 -3.81
N VAL A 33 12.96 17.52 -4.30
CA VAL A 33 11.76 17.78 -3.50
C VAL A 33 10.66 16.76 -3.82
N ALA A 34 10.12 16.15 -2.78
CA ALA A 34 9.03 15.21 -2.87
C ALA A 34 7.68 15.93 -2.96
N SER A 35 6.75 15.39 -3.76
CA SER A 35 5.35 15.81 -3.66
C SER A 35 4.74 15.34 -2.33
N PRO A 36 3.78 16.09 -1.74
CA PRO A 36 3.13 15.72 -0.48
C PRO A 36 2.57 14.28 -0.48
N CYS A 37 1.94 13.88 -1.58
CA CYS A 37 1.42 12.52 -1.75
C CYS A 37 2.52 11.43 -1.75
N SER A 38 3.71 11.72 -2.27
CA SER A 38 4.86 10.81 -2.28
C SER A 38 5.53 10.73 -0.92
N ALA A 39 5.60 11.86 -0.19
CA ALA A 39 6.10 11.92 1.17
C ALA A 39 5.20 11.14 2.14
N ALA A 40 3.87 11.26 1.98
CA ALA A 40 2.89 10.53 2.78
C ALA A 40 2.80 9.03 2.45
N CYS A 41 3.25 8.63 1.26
CA CYS A 41 3.25 7.23 0.84
C CYS A 41 4.39 6.47 1.53
N PRO A 42 4.13 5.40 2.31
CA PRO A 42 5.19 4.62 2.95
C PRO A 42 6.18 3.97 1.96
N ILE A 43 5.76 3.78 0.72
CA ILE A 43 6.57 3.22 -0.38
C ILE A 43 7.49 4.30 -0.99
N HIS A 44 7.18 5.58 -0.77
CA HIS A 44 7.71 6.75 -1.47
C HIS A 44 7.56 6.58 -2.99
N ASN A 45 6.33 6.33 -3.43
CA ASN A 45 6.01 6.19 -4.84
C ASN A 45 6.29 7.48 -5.61
N ASN A 46 6.79 7.36 -6.84
CA ASN A 46 6.97 8.48 -7.77
C ASN A 46 5.64 8.86 -8.44
N ILE A 47 4.64 9.17 -7.61
CA ILE A 47 3.26 9.49 -8.02
C ILE A 47 3.25 10.58 -9.08
N ARG A 48 3.96 11.67 -8.82
CA ARG A 48 4.09 12.79 -9.74
C ARG A 48 4.54 12.37 -11.14
N ASP A 49 5.55 11.51 -11.24
CA ASP A 49 6.21 11.22 -12.52
C ASP A 49 5.34 10.33 -13.41
N TYR A 50 4.71 9.29 -12.87
CA TYR A 50 3.80 8.48 -13.68
C TYR A 50 2.49 9.21 -13.99
N HIS A 51 2.04 10.16 -13.15
CA HIS A 51 0.94 11.06 -13.52
C HIS A 51 1.34 12.01 -14.64
N ALA A 52 2.56 12.55 -14.63
CA ALA A 52 3.05 13.41 -15.72
C ALA A 52 3.10 12.65 -17.05
N ALA A 53 3.56 11.39 -17.04
CA ALA A 53 3.52 10.52 -18.22
C ALA A 53 2.09 10.29 -18.73
N LEU A 54 1.12 10.06 -17.82
CA LEU A 54 -0.31 9.93 -18.19
C LEU A 54 -0.89 11.23 -18.77
N GLN A 55 -0.52 12.39 -18.22
CA GLN A 55 -0.95 13.70 -18.74
C GLN A 55 -0.45 13.95 -20.17
N LEU A 56 0.67 13.35 -20.55
CA LEU A 56 1.22 13.36 -21.92
C LEU A 56 0.66 12.22 -22.79
N GLY A 57 -0.28 11.42 -22.28
CA GLY A 57 -0.85 10.26 -22.98
C GLY A 57 0.06 9.03 -23.04
N SER A 58 1.21 9.05 -22.38
CA SER A 58 2.22 7.98 -22.40
C SER A 58 1.90 6.91 -21.35
N ILE A 59 0.92 6.04 -21.62
CA ILE A 59 0.53 4.96 -20.71
C ILE A 59 1.68 3.98 -20.46
N ARG A 60 2.45 3.63 -21.50
CA ARG A 60 3.55 2.69 -21.39
C ARG A 60 4.62 3.19 -20.40
N GLU A 61 5.03 4.44 -20.54
CA GLU A 61 6.00 5.06 -19.65
C GLU A 61 5.46 5.15 -18.21
N ALA A 62 4.17 5.50 -18.04
CA ALA A 62 3.53 5.51 -16.73
C ALA A 62 3.55 4.12 -16.06
N VAL A 63 3.34 3.05 -16.82
CA VAL A 63 3.43 1.66 -16.33
C VAL A 63 4.87 1.32 -15.92
N GLU A 64 5.87 1.68 -16.74
CA GLU A 64 7.29 1.45 -16.45
C GLU A 64 7.74 2.21 -15.18
N LEU A 65 7.34 3.48 -15.04
CA LEU A 65 7.62 4.31 -13.87
C LEU A 65 6.92 3.77 -12.60
N SER A 66 5.66 3.38 -12.71
CA SER A 66 4.89 2.80 -11.61
C SER A 66 5.52 1.49 -11.13
N TRP A 67 5.85 0.59 -12.06
CA TRP A 67 6.48 -0.70 -11.77
C TRP A 67 7.83 -0.54 -11.06
N LYS A 68 8.70 0.33 -11.58
CA LYS A 68 10.01 0.64 -10.98
C LYS A 68 9.87 1.17 -9.55
N SER A 69 8.79 1.89 -9.26
CA SER A 69 8.53 2.44 -7.93
C SER A 69 7.89 1.43 -6.98
N ASN A 70 6.94 0.65 -7.48
CA ASN A 70 6.15 -0.33 -6.75
C ASN A 70 5.80 -1.53 -7.66
N PRO A 71 6.53 -2.66 -7.56
CA PRO A 71 6.24 -3.85 -8.36
C PRO A 71 4.93 -4.54 -7.93
N LEU A 72 4.30 -4.08 -6.85
CA LEU A 72 3.04 -4.58 -6.31
C LEU A 72 1.88 -3.60 -6.54
N ALA A 73 1.97 -2.67 -7.51
CA ALA A 73 0.92 -1.69 -7.79
C ALA A 73 -0.47 -2.30 -8.03
N ALA A 74 -0.54 -3.47 -8.67
CA ALA A 74 -1.81 -4.21 -8.86
C ALA A 74 -2.43 -4.67 -7.53
N VAL A 75 -1.62 -4.86 -6.50
CA VAL A 75 -2.07 -5.23 -5.15
C VAL A 75 -2.40 -3.97 -4.36
N THR A 76 -1.49 -3.01 -4.27
CA THR A 76 -1.69 -1.80 -3.45
C THR A 76 -2.83 -0.93 -3.97
N GLY A 77 -3.07 -0.89 -5.29
CA GLY A 77 -4.26 -0.26 -5.89
C GLY A 77 -5.60 -0.87 -5.45
N ARG A 78 -5.59 -2.01 -4.74
CA ARG A 78 -6.78 -2.70 -4.22
C ARG A 78 -6.87 -2.69 -2.70
N VAL A 79 -5.74 -2.78 -2.00
CA VAL A 79 -5.70 -3.05 -0.55
C VAL A 79 -5.09 -1.93 0.28
N CYS A 80 -4.44 -0.96 -0.36
CA CYS A 80 -3.84 0.17 0.34
C CYS A 80 -4.94 1.13 0.82
N PRO A 81 -4.82 1.75 2.00
CA PRO A 81 -5.71 2.84 2.41
C PRO A 81 -5.42 4.17 1.69
N HIS A 82 -4.43 4.20 0.79
CA HIS A 82 -4.05 5.36 -0.01
C HIS A 82 -3.71 6.61 0.82
N PHE A 83 -2.75 6.48 1.74
CA PHE A 83 -2.18 7.59 2.55
C PHE A 83 -1.84 8.83 1.72
N CYS A 84 -1.39 8.63 0.48
CA CYS A 84 -1.05 9.66 -0.49
C CYS A 84 -2.22 10.60 -0.83
N GLU A 85 -3.45 10.11 -0.79
CA GLU A 85 -4.64 10.92 -1.10
C GLU A 85 -5.02 11.86 0.05
N GLY A 86 -4.70 11.47 1.29
CA GLY A 86 -4.87 12.31 2.49
C GLY A 86 -4.08 13.62 2.38
N GLU A 87 -2.84 13.55 1.89
CA GLU A 87 -1.97 14.73 1.72
C GLU A 87 -2.03 15.34 0.31
N CYS A 88 -3.01 14.95 -0.52
CA CYS A 88 -3.13 15.49 -1.87
C CYS A 88 -3.53 16.97 -1.85
N SER A 89 -2.67 17.86 -2.38
CA SER A 89 -2.95 19.31 -2.41
C SER A 89 -4.24 19.67 -3.16
N ARG A 90 -4.73 18.81 -4.07
CA ARG A 90 -5.98 19.01 -4.80
C ARG A 90 -7.22 19.02 -3.90
N ARG A 91 -7.13 18.46 -2.68
CA ARG A 91 -8.21 18.53 -1.67
C ARG A 91 -8.63 19.96 -1.33
N ALA A 92 -7.74 20.94 -1.47
CA ALA A 92 -8.04 22.35 -1.25
C ALA A 92 -8.80 23.00 -2.42
N VAL A 93 -8.92 22.32 -3.57
CA VAL A 93 -9.62 22.80 -4.77
C VAL A 93 -11.00 22.17 -4.89
N ASP A 94 -11.05 20.84 -4.97
CA ASP A 94 -12.28 20.06 -5.03
C ASP A 94 -12.17 18.80 -4.18
N SER A 95 -11.39 17.80 -4.61
CA SER A 95 -11.16 16.58 -3.86
C SER A 95 -9.77 16.01 -4.19
N ALA A 96 -9.32 15.02 -3.41
CA ALA A 96 -8.09 14.32 -3.75
C ALA A 96 -8.16 13.71 -5.16
N VAL A 97 -6.99 13.59 -5.78
CA VAL A 97 -6.83 12.78 -6.99
C VAL A 97 -7.03 11.31 -6.61
N ASN A 98 -7.72 10.52 -7.44
CA ASN A 98 -7.86 9.07 -7.29
C ASN A 98 -6.56 8.36 -7.70
N ILE A 99 -5.53 8.57 -6.87
CA ILE A 99 -4.20 7.98 -7.02
C ILE A 99 -4.31 6.46 -6.91
N GLY A 100 -5.16 5.95 -6.02
CA GLY A 100 -5.39 4.51 -5.86
C GLY A 100 -5.97 3.85 -7.11
N GLY A 101 -6.98 4.47 -7.72
CA GLY A 101 -7.56 4.00 -8.98
C GLY A 101 -6.58 4.01 -10.15
N ILE A 102 -5.73 5.04 -10.23
CA ILE A 102 -4.64 5.12 -11.23
C ILE A 102 -3.57 4.06 -10.96
N GLU A 103 -3.14 3.89 -9.71
CA GLU A 103 -2.17 2.86 -9.32
C GLU A 103 -2.67 1.45 -9.68
N ARG A 104 -3.95 1.17 -9.41
CA ARG A 104 -4.60 -0.09 -9.80
C ARG A 104 -4.56 -0.29 -11.32
N PHE A 105 -4.94 0.73 -12.09
CA PHE A 105 -4.93 0.65 -13.55
C PHE A 105 -3.51 0.37 -14.09
N LEU A 106 -2.51 1.11 -13.61
CA LEU A 106 -1.11 0.92 -14.02
C LEU A 106 -0.58 -0.46 -13.62
N GLY A 107 -0.92 -0.92 -12.42
CA GLY A 107 -0.60 -2.25 -11.93
C GLY A 107 -1.21 -3.35 -12.81
N ASP A 108 -2.50 -3.25 -13.14
CA ASP A 108 -3.18 -4.22 -14.00
C ASP A 108 -2.57 -4.25 -15.40
N LYS A 109 -2.22 -3.08 -15.98
CA LYS A 109 -1.51 -2.98 -17.25
C LYS A 109 -0.11 -3.59 -17.21
N ALA A 110 0.61 -3.47 -16.09
CA ALA A 110 1.90 -4.12 -15.90
C ALA A 110 1.76 -5.64 -15.93
N LEU A 111 0.66 -6.20 -15.40
CA LEU A 111 0.41 -7.64 -15.41
C LEU A 111 -0.05 -8.19 -16.76
N GLU A 112 -0.62 -7.34 -17.63
CA GLU A 112 -1.00 -7.69 -19.01
C GLU A 112 0.19 -7.70 -19.98
N SER A 113 1.19 -6.86 -19.71
CA SER A 113 2.33 -6.69 -20.59
C SER A 113 3.35 -7.81 -20.39
N PRO A 114 3.93 -8.38 -21.47
CA PRO A 114 5.02 -9.35 -21.32
C PRO A 114 6.18 -8.69 -20.57
N ALA A 115 6.74 -9.38 -19.59
CA ALA A 115 7.96 -8.90 -18.93
C ALA A 115 9.17 -9.36 -19.73
N THR A 116 10.12 -8.46 -19.93
CA THR A 116 11.45 -8.84 -20.43
C THR A 116 12.21 -9.48 -19.27
N PRO A 117 12.75 -10.69 -19.43
CA PRO A 117 13.62 -11.28 -18.42
C PRO A 117 14.76 -10.34 -18.08
N ALA A 118 15.04 -10.17 -16.79
CA ALA A 118 16.19 -9.38 -16.39
C ALA A 118 17.48 -10.06 -16.87
N THR A 119 18.38 -9.28 -17.45
CA THR A 119 19.69 -9.79 -17.83
C THR A 119 20.44 -10.18 -16.57
N ALA A 120 20.85 -11.45 -16.45
CA ALA A 120 21.69 -11.89 -15.35
C ALA A 120 23.04 -11.16 -15.39
N LYS A 121 23.31 -10.34 -14.37
CA LYS A 121 24.54 -9.54 -14.24
C LYS A 121 25.46 -10.09 -13.15
N HIS A 122 24.92 -10.88 -12.23
CA HIS A 122 25.61 -11.33 -11.04
C HIS A 122 25.62 -12.87 -10.93
N VAL A 123 26.77 -13.42 -10.53
CA VAL A 123 26.95 -14.87 -10.35
C VAL A 123 26.45 -15.33 -8.98
N ALA A 124 26.61 -14.49 -7.95
CA ALA A 124 26.23 -14.80 -6.58
C ALA A 124 24.69 -14.89 -6.44
N PRO A 125 24.15 -16.02 -5.92
CA PRO A 125 22.73 -16.15 -5.67
C PRO A 125 22.31 -15.44 -4.39
N VAL A 126 21.05 -15.00 -4.35
CA VAL A 126 20.43 -14.33 -3.21
C VAL A 126 19.18 -15.09 -2.77
N ALA A 127 18.99 -15.23 -1.47
CA ALA A 127 17.81 -15.87 -0.88
C ALA A 127 16.88 -14.83 -0.25
N VAL A 128 15.59 -15.05 -0.41
CA VAL A 128 14.51 -14.29 0.22
C VAL A 128 13.64 -15.29 0.97
N VAL A 129 13.45 -15.11 2.27
CA VAL A 129 12.62 -16.00 3.10
C VAL A 129 11.30 -15.30 3.41
N GLY A 130 10.19 -15.91 2.99
CA GLY A 130 8.84 -15.37 3.03
C GLY A 130 8.45 -14.69 1.72
N SER A 131 7.30 -15.06 1.18
CA SER A 131 6.75 -14.52 -0.09
C SER A 131 5.60 -13.53 0.13
N GLY A 132 5.56 -12.87 1.29
CA GLY A 132 4.65 -11.75 1.54
C GLY A 132 5.07 -10.47 0.80
N PRO A 133 4.38 -9.34 1.03
CA PRO A 133 4.66 -8.08 0.31
C PRO A 133 6.12 -7.64 0.35
N ALA A 134 6.75 -7.76 1.53
CA ALA A 134 8.14 -7.40 1.73
C ALA A 134 9.09 -8.29 0.90
N GLY A 135 8.92 -9.61 0.98
CA GLY A 135 9.74 -10.57 0.24
C GLY A 135 9.58 -10.44 -1.27
N LEU A 136 8.34 -10.31 -1.78
CA LEU A 136 8.09 -10.14 -3.21
C LEU A 136 8.71 -8.84 -3.76
N THR A 137 8.64 -7.76 -2.99
CA THR A 137 9.26 -6.48 -3.36
C THR A 137 10.78 -6.59 -3.43
N CYS A 138 11.40 -7.17 -2.39
CA CYS A 138 12.84 -7.38 -2.34
C CYS A 138 13.29 -8.28 -3.50
N ALA A 139 12.57 -9.37 -3.75
CA ALA A 139 12.86 -10.30 -4.84
C ALA A 139 12.77 -9.62 -6.21
N ALA A 140 11.74 -8.79 -6.44
CA ALA A 140 11.58 -8.04 -7.67
C ALA A 140 12.78 -7.10 -7.92
N GLN A 141 13.15 -6.28 -6.93
CA GLN A 141 14.24 -5.32 -7.09
C GLN A 141 15.59 -5.98 -7.32
N LEU A 142 15.89 -7.06 -6.58
CA LEU A 142 17.12 -7.81 -6.78
C LEU A 142 17.18 -8.49 -8.16
N ALA A 143 16.05 -9.03 -8.62
CA ALA A 143 15.97 -9.65 -9.95
C ALA A 143 16.18 -8.61 -11.06
N GLU A 144 15.58 -7.42 -10.96
CA GLU A 144 15.79 -6.32 -11.92
C GLU A 144 17.24 -5.83 -11.98
N GLU A 145 17.94 -5.87 -10.85
CA GLU A 145 19.37 -5.59 -10.78
C GLU A 145 20.24 -6.74 -11.34
N GLY A 146 19.63 -7.84 -11.76
CA GLY A 146 20.28 -8.96 -12.45
C GLY A 146 20.85 -10.04 -11.52
N PHE A 147 20.37 -10.13 -10.27
CA PHE A 147 20.71 -11.23 -9.36
C PHE A 147 19.82 -12.45 -9.59
N LYS A 148 20.37 -13.65 -9.32
CA LYS A 148 19.60 -14.89 -9.25
C LYS A 148 18.92 -14.98 -7.89
N VAL A 149 17.60 -14.79 -7.86
CA VAL A 149 16.82 -14.75 -6.61
C VAL A 149 16.03 -16.04 -6.42
N THR A 150 16.16 -16.63 -5.23
CA THR A 150 15.29 -17.73 -4.77
C THR A 150 14.48 -17.30 -3.56
N VAL A 151 13.16 -17.35 -3.68
CA VAL A 151 12.21 -17.09 -2.59
C VAL A 151 11.81 -18.42 -1.95
N PHE A 152 12.03 -18.56 -0.65
CA PHE A 152 11.60 -19.69 0.16
C PHE A 152 10.31 -19.34 0.88
N GLU A 153 9.26 -20.14 0.68
CA GLU A 153 7.93 -19.91 1.24
C GLU A 153 7.49 -21.10 2.09
N ALA A 154 7.00 -20.83 3.29
CA ALA A 154 6.54 -21.84 4.23
C ALA A 154 5.22 -22.51 3.79
N GLN A 155 4.34 -21.75 3.14
CA GLN A 155 3.06 -22.23 2.64
C GLN A 155 3.18 -22.94 1.28
N ALA A 156 2.08 -23.56 0.84
CA ALA A 156 2.03 -24.33 -0.40
C ALA A 156 2.17 -23.47 -1.67
N GLU A 157 1.76 -22.20 -1.62
CA GLU A 157 1.81 -21.26 -2.73
C GLU A 157 2.37 -19.90 -2.29
N PRO A 158 3.03 -19.15 -3.20
CA PRO A 158 3.60 -17.85 -2.87
C PRO A 158 2.56 -16.74 -2.75
N GLY A 159 2.85 -15.75 -1.92
CA GLY A 159 2.03 -14.55 -1.70
C GLY A 159 1.88 -14.15 -0.24
N GLY A 160 2.24 -15.02 0.71
CA GLY A 160 2.10 -14.75 2.15
C GLY A 160 0.71 -14.24 2.52
N MET A 161 0.63 -13.17 3.33
CA MET A 161 -0.66 -12.57 3.73
C MET A 161 -1.50 -12.05 2.56
N LEU A 162 -0.92 -11.73 1.40
CA LEU A 162 -1.69 -11.37 0.21
C LEU A 162 -2.52 -12.55 -0.30
N ARG A 163 -1.98 -13.77 -0.17
CA ARG A 163 -2.68 -14.99 -0.59
C ARG A 163 -3.61 -15.52 0.48
N TYR A 164 -3.15 -15.52 1.73
CA TYR A 164 -3.79 -16.27 2.81
C TYR A 164 -4.55 -15.41 3.82
N GLY A 165 -4.26 -14.10 3.89
CA GLY A 165 -4.88 -13.19 4.86
C GLY A 165 -5.94 -12.29 4.23
N ILE A 166 -5.68 -11.73 3.04
CA ILE A 166 -6.61 -10.80 2.40
C ILE A 166 -7.75 -11.55 1.69
N PRO A 167 -9.02 -11.23 1.98
CA PRO A 167 -10.16 -11.86 1.32
C PRO A 167 -10.19 -11.67 -0.20
N GLU A 168 -10.75 -12.66 -0.91
CA GLU A 168 -10.85 -12.69 -2.38
C GLU A 168 -11.62 -11.49 -2.96
N TYR A 169 -12.63 -10.99 -2.24
CA TYR A 169 -13.41 -9.81 -2.66
C TYR A 169 -12.61 -8.49 -2.60
N ARG A 170 -11.47 -8.46 -1.88
CA ARG A 170 -10.53 -7.32 -1.89
C ARG A 170 -9.38 -7.56 -2.84
N LEU A 171 -8.79 -8.76 -2.78
CA LEU A 171 -7.66 -9.16 -3.62
C LEU A 171 -7.92 -10.50 -4.32
N PRO A 172 -8.35 -10.46 -5.59
CA PRO A 172 -8.59 -11.67 -6.36
C PRO A 172 -7.32 -12.51 -6.55
N ALA A 173 -7.44 -13.83 -6.39
CA ALA A 173 -6.33 -14.76 -6.53
C ALA A 173 -5.68 -14.69 -7.92
N VAL A 174 -6.47 -14.41 -8.96
CA VAL A 174 -5.96 -14.25 -10.34
C VAL A 174 -4.96 -13.09 -10.47
N VAL A 175 -5.18 -11.98 -9.74
CA VAL A 175 -4.27 -10.83 -9.75
C VAL A 175 -2.94 -11.23 -9.14
N LEU A 176 -2.98 -11.91 -7.99
CA LEU A 176 -1.77 -12.40 -7.32
C LEU A 176 -1.03 -13.45 -8.16
N SER A 177 -1.74 -14.40 -8.77
CA SER A 177 -1.12 -15.41 -9.63
C SER A 177 -0.44 -14.79 -10.86
N ARG A 178 -1.03 -13.75 -11.46
CA ARG A 178 -0.38 -12.98 -12.55
C ARG A 178 0.85 -12.22 -12.06
N LEU A 179 0.79 -11.60 -10.88
CA LEU A 179 1.95 -10.96 -10.28
C LEU A 179 3.10 -11.95 -10.05
N ILE A 180 2.82 -13.11 -9.46
CA ILE A 180 3.82 -14.16 -9.24
C ILE A 180 4.40 -14.64 -10.58
N ALA A 181 3.57 -14.89 -11.58
CA ALA A 181 4.03 -15.29 -12.91
C ALA A 181 4.93 -14.22 -13.56
N ARG A 182 4.60 -12.94 -13.38
CA ARG A 182 5.44 -11.83 -13.82
C ARG A 182 6.79 -11.82 -13.10
N LEU A 183 6.81 -12.01 -11.78
CA LEU A 183 8.07 -12.12 -11.02
C LEU A 183 8.92 -13.31 -11.48
N GLN A 184 8.29 -14.45 -11.78
CA GLN A 184 8.99 -15.59 -12.38
C GLN A 184 9.60 -15.26 -13.74
N SER A 185 8.86 -14.54 -14.59
CA SER A 185 9.36 -14.15 -15.92
C SER A 185 10.54 -13.17 -15.88
N ILE A 186 10.72 -12.41 -14.80
CA ILE A 186 11.91 -11.56 -14.60
C ILE A 186 13.06 -12.30 -13.88
N GLY A 187 12.92 -13.59 -13.56
CA GLY A 187 13.99 -14.44 -13.04
C GLY A 187 13.87 -14.85 -11.57
N VAL A 188 12.75 -14.57 -10.89
CA VAL A 188 12.53 -14.99 -9.50
C VAL A 188 12.10 -16.47 -9.45
N SER A 189 12.83 -17.29 -8.68
CA SER A 189 12.45 -18.68 -8.41
C SER A 189 11.73 -18.81 -7.08
N PHE A 190 10.70 -19.66 -6.99
CA PHE A 190 9.97 -19.91 -5.74
C PHE A 190 10.14 -21.36 -5.29
N ARG A 191 10.42 -21.56 -4.01
CA ARG A 191 10.48 -22.87 -3.33
C ARG A 191 9.47 -22.86 -2.18
N CYS A 192 8.30 -23.44 -2.42
CA CYS A 192 7.19 -23.50 -1.46
C CYS A 192 7.27 -24.73 -0.54
N GLY A 193 6.52 -24.71 0.57
CA GLY A 193 6.56 -25.77 1.60
C GLY A 193 7.86 -25.83 2.39
N GLN A 194 8.67 -24.78 2.38
CA GLN A 194 9.96 -24.70 3.06
C GLN A 194 9.96 -23.57 4.09
N LYS A 195 9.82 -23.92 5.36
CA LYS A 195 9.86 -23.01 6.50
C LYS A 195 11.26 -23.00 7.11
N LEU A 196 11.82 -21.79 7.24
CA LEU A 196 13.07 -21.57 7.97
C LEU A 196 12.91 -21.99 9.44
N GLY A 197 13.93 -22.66 9.99
CA GLY A 197 13.91 -23.25 11.33
C GLY A 197 13.27 -24.64 11.41
N VAL A 198 12.66 -25.14 10.32
CA VAL A 198 12.08 -26.49 10.25
C VAL A 198 12.70 -27.30 9.12
N GLN A 199 12.61 -26.82 7.87
CA GLN A 199 13.16 -27.52 6.70
C GLN A 199 14.62 -27.14 6.38
N PHE A 200 15.06 -25.96 6.82
CA PHE A 200 16.42 -25.46 6.62
C PHE A 200 16.74 -24.39 7.67
N SER A 201 18.03 -24.11 7.89
CA SER A 201 18.52 -23.00 8.71
C SER A 201 19.18 -21.90 7.87
N LEU A 202 19.60 -20.80 8.50
CA LEU A 202 20.37 -19.76 7.81
C LEU A 202 21.74 -20.30 7.37
N GLU A 203 22.38 -21.12 8.21
CA GLU A 203 23.66 -21.76 7.91
C GLU A 203 23.56 -22.67 6.68
N ASP A 204 22.44 -23.37 6.49
CA ASP A 204 22.17 -24.16 5.28
C ASP A 204 22.13 -23.28 4.03
N LEU A 205 21.54 -22.08 4.12
CA LEU A 205 21.53 -21.13 3.00
C LEU A 205 22.94 -20.62 2.70
N TYR A 206 23.71 -20.30 3.74
CA TYR A 206 25.10 -19.88 3.58
C TYR A 206 25.93 -20.98 2.91
N ALA A 207 25.79 -22.24 3.36
CA ALA A 207 26.46 -23.40 2.79
C ALA A 207 26.06 -23.69 1.33
N GLN A 208 24.81 -23.39 0.95
CA GLN A 208 24.34 -23.44 -0.44
C GLN A 208 24.90 -22.32 -1.34
N GLY A 209 25.69 -21.40 -0.79
CA GLY A 209 26.39 -20.36 -1.52
C GLY A 209 25.62 -19.04 -1.65
N PHE A 210 24.48 -18.89 -0.98
CA PHE A 210 23.77 -17.60 -0.90
C PHE A 210 24.65 -16.56 -0.19
N LYS A 211 24.87 -15.41 -0.84
CA LYS A 211 25.77 -14.36 -0.31
C LYS A 211 25.08 -13.33 0.55
N ALA A 212 23.76 -13.23 0.43
CA ALA A 212 22.94 -12.47 1.33
C ALA A 212 21.55 -13.09 1.42
N VAL A 213 20.89 -12.91 2.56
CA VAL A 213 19.54 -13.39 2.85
C VAL A 213 18.66 -12.21 3.25
N PHE A 214 17.47 -12.13 2.69
CA PHE A 214 16.42 -11.24 3.16
C PHE A 214 15.36 -12.03 3.93
N LEU A 215 14.97 -11.55 5.11
CA LEU A 215 13.96 -12.13 5.99
C LEU A 215 12.70 -11.26 6.00
N GLY A 216 11.65 -11.77 5.35
CA GLY A 216 10.32 -11.17 5.25
C GLY A 216 9.23 -12.12 5.75
N ILE A 217 9.46 -12.76 6.90
CA ILE A 217 8.61 -13.84 7.44
C ILE A 217 7.24 -13.35 7.95
N GLY A 218 7.12 -12.05 8.24
CA GLY A 218 5.87 -11.41 8.67
C GLY A 218 5.37 -11.85 10.05
N ALA A 219 4.12 -11.51 10.35
CA ALA A 219 3.44 -11.83 11.61
C ALA A 219 2.26 -12.80 11.37
N GLY A 220 2.59 -14.05 11.04
CA GLY A 220 1.58 -15.05 10.63
C GLY A 220 0.80 -15.75 11.74
N LEU A 221 1.10 -15.51 13.03
CA LEU A 221 0.41 -16.13 14.15
C LEU A 221 -0.71 -15.22 14.66
N ALA A 222 -1.85 -15.79 15.04
CA ALA A 222 -2.89 -15.05 15.75
C ALA A 222 -2.56 -14.93 17.24
N ARG A 223 -2.77 -13.74 17.82
CA ARG A 223 -2.69 -13.56 19.27
C ARG A 223 -3.85 -14.28 19.95
N ARG A 224 -3.58 -14.78 21.16
CA ARG A 224 -4.56 -15.42 22.02
C ARG A 224 -4.73 -14.63 23.30
N VAL A 225 -5.96 -14.51 23.77
CA VAL A 225 -6.30 -14.00 25.09
C VAL A 225 -6.94 -15.15 25.87
N PRO A 226 -6.55 -15.38 27.13
CA PRO A 226 -7.25 -16.31 27.99
C PRO A 226 -8.70 -15.83 28.18
N THR A 227 -9.65 -16.63 27.73
CA THR A 227 -11.09 -16.37 27.89
C THR A 227 -11.72 -17.68 28.36
N GLU A 228 -12.52 -17.63 29.43
CA GLU A 228 -13.13 -18.81 30.00
C GLU A 228 -14.05 -19.49 28.97
N GLY A 229 -13.87 -20.80 28.75
CA GLY A 229 -14.68 -21.57 27.82
C GLY A 229 -14.36 -21.32 26.34
N ALA A 230 -13.27 -20.64 26.00
CA ALA A 230 -12.89 -20.32 24.62
C ALA A 230 -12.09 -21.45 23.91
N GLU A 231 -12.57 -22.67 24.00
CA GLU A 231 -12.00 -23.86 23.33
C GLU A 231 -12.93 -24.45 22.24
N GLY A 232 -12.54 -25.54 21.58
CA GLY A 232 -13.41 -26.28 20.65
C GLY A 232 -13.57 -25.66 19.25
N ALA A 233 -14.32 -26.37 18.39
CA ALA A 233 -14.29 -26.16 16.93
C ALA A 233 -14.89 -24.81 16.46
N ASN A 234 -15.89 -24.28 17.17
CA ASN A 234 -16.54 -23.01 16.81
C ASN A 234 -15.88 -21.78 17.44
N VAL A 235 -14.72 -21.95 18.09
CA VAL A 235 -13.85 -20.87 18.53
C VAL A 235 -12.65 -20.81 17.59
N MET A 236 -12.63 -19.79 16.75
CA MET A 236 -11.60 -19.59 15.74
C MET A 236 -10.79 -18.32 15.98
N TYR A 237 -9.68 -18.19 15.26
CA TYR A 237 -8.84 -17.00 15.27
C TYR A 237 -8.82 -16.39 13.86
N GLY A 238 -8.85 -15.06 13.78
CA GLY A 238 -9.12 -14.33 12.55
C GLY A 238 -8.20 -14.72 11.39
N LEU A 239 -6.89 -14.79 11.60
CA LEU A 239 -5.95 -15.20 10.55
C LEU A 239 -6.16 -16.64 10.07
N ASN A 240 -6.44 -17.56 11.00
CA ASN A 240 -6.73 -18.95 10.67
C ASN A 240 -8.03 -19.07 9.88
N PHE A 241 -9.09 -18.40 10.34
CA PHE A 241 -10.38 -18.36 9.67
C PHE A 241 -10.25 -17.81 8.25
N LEU A 242 -9.63 -16.64 8.07
CA LEU A 242 -9.45 -16.03 6.74
C LEU A 242 -8.64 -16.92 5.80
N ARG A 243 -7.59 -17.58 6.30
CA ARG A 243 -6.83 -18.56 5.52
C ARG A 243 -7.71 -19.72 5.10
N ASP A 244 -8.50 -20.28 6.01
CA ASP A 244 -9.33 -21.45 5.75
C ASP A 244 -10.49 -21.12 4.78
N VAL A 245 -10.97 -19.88 4.78
CA VAL A 245 -11.87 -19.33 3.74
C VAL A 245 -11.15 -19.24 2.39
N ARG A 246 -9.92 -18.69 2.37
CA ARG A 246 -9.11 -18.56 1.14
C ARG A 246 -8.75 -19.89 0.51
N THR A 247 -8.45 -20.91 1.33
CA THR A 247 -8.17 -22.28 0.86
C THR A 247 -9.44 -23.08 0.59
N ARG A 248 -10.63 -22.48 0.76
CA ARG A 248 -11.94 -23.13 0.60
C ARG A 248 -12.14 -24.35 1.50
N THR A 249 -11.45 -24.39 2.64
CA THR A 249 -11.69 -25.33 3.73
C THR A 249 -13.01 -24.99 4.41
N ILE A 250 -13.27 -23.69 4.62
CA ILE A 250 -14.57 -23.16 5.02
C ILE A 250 -15.28 -22.63 3.77
N ARG A 251 -16.48 -23.13 3.49
CA ARG A 251 -17.29 -22.75 2.32
C ARG A 251 -18.64 -22.14 2.66
N SER A 252 -19.10 -22.38 3.88
CA SER A 252 -20.32 -21.82 4.44
C SER A 252 -20.19 -21.80 5.95
N VAL A 253 -20.93 -20.89 6.59
CA VAL A 253 -21.14 -20.90 8.04
C VAL A 253 -22.64 -20.80 8.32
N SER A 254 -23.06 -21.13 9.53
CA SER A 254 -24.44 -21.03 9.98
C SER A 254 -24.50 -20.52 11.41
N GLY A 255 -25.65 -19.98 11.80
CA GLY A 255 -25.87 -19.43 13.15
C GLY A 255 -25.34 -18.01 13.32
N ARG A 256 -25.35 -17.57 14.58
CA ARG A 256 -25.01 -16.21 15.03
C ARG A 256 -23.52 -16.16 15.36
N ALA A 257 -22.79 -15.31 14.66
CA ALA A 257 -21.34 -15.19 14.80
C ALA A 257 -20.94 -13.92 15.56
N VAL A 258 -19.98 -14.07 16.47
CA VAL A 258 -19.37 -12.97 17.22
C VAL A 258 -17.91 -12.83 16.80
N VAL A 259 -17.52 -11.63 16.38
CA VAL A 259 -16.14 -11.31 16.01
C VAL A 259 -15.55 -10.40 17.07
N VAL A 260 -14.42 -10.77 17.66
CA VAL A 260 -13.76 -9.99 18.72
C VAL A 260 -12.57 -9.22 18.14
N GLY A 261 -12.64 -7.89 18.16
CA GLY A 261 -11.58 -6.98 17.70
C GLY A 261 -12.11 -5.83 16.84
N GLY A 262 -11.43 -4.69 16.86
CA GLY A 262 -11.83 -3.48 16.12
C GLY A 262 -11.02 -3.16 14.86
N GLY A 263 -9.97 -3.93 14.54
CA GLY A 263 -9.06 -3.67 13.41
C GLY A 263 -9.54 -4.24 12.07
N ASP A 264 -8.78 -3.99 10.99
CA ASP A 264 -9.16 -4.43 9.63
C ASP A 264 -9.30 -5.95 9.49
N VAL A 265 -8.51 -6.74 10.24
CA VAL A 265 -8.68 -8.20 10.27
C VAL A 265 -10.07 -8.59 10.79
N ALA A 266 -10.59 -7.89 11.80
CA ALA A 266 -11.93 -8.13 12.31
C ALA A 266 -12.99 -7.76 11.27
N MET A 267 -12.79 -6.68 10.52
CA MET A 267 -13.70 -6.30 9.42
C MET A 267 -13.69 -7.36 8.32
N ASP A 268 -12.52 -7.83 7.89
CA ASP A 268 -12.40 -8.88 6.89
C ASP A 268 -13.07 -10.19 7.34
N VAL A 269 -12.91 -10.56 8.61
CA VAL A 269 -13.60 -11.72 9.22
C VAL A 269 -15.12 -11.51 9.19
N ALA A 270 -15.61 -10.36 9.65
CA ALA A 270 -17.03 -10.08 9.76
C ALA A 270 -17.73 -10.07 8.39
N GLN A 271 -17.13 -9.40 7.41
CA GLN A 271 -17.63 -9.40 6.03
C GLN A 271 -17.58 -10.81 5.42
N SER A 272 -16.53 -11.60 5.68
CA SER A 272 -16.43 -12.98 5.20
C SER A 272 -17.51 -13.87 5.82
N LEU A 273 -17.80 -13.74 7.12
CA LEU A 273 -18.89 -14.48 7.78
C LEU A 273 -20.26 -14.15 7.20
N ALA A 274 -20.55 -12.85 7.00
CA ALA A 274 -21.80 -12.41 6.37
C ALA A 274 -21.94 -12.98 4.96
N ARG A 275 -20.85 -12.99 4.18
CA ARG A 275 -20.81 -13.55 2.83
C ARG A 275 -20.95 -15.07 2.80
N LEU A 276 -20.51 -15.78 3.84
CA LEU A 276 -20.59 -17.24 3.95
C LEU A 276 -21.93 -17.75 4.48
N GLY A 277 -22.89 -16.86 4.76
CA GLY A 277 -24.26 -17.23 5.15
C GLY A 277 -24.53 -17.25 6.65
N ALA A 278 -23.72 -16.57 7.48
CA ALA A 278 -24.04 -16.38 8.89
C ALA A 278 -25.42 -15.71 9.05
N GLU A 279 -26.21 -16.15 10.02
CA GLU A 279 -27.56 -15.61 10.28
C GLU A 279 -27.48 -14.17 10.79
N SER A 280 -26.50 -13.91 11.66
CA SER A 280 -26.13 -12.55 12.07
C SER A 280 -24.66 -12.51 12.42
N VAL A 281 -24.05 -11.34 12.24
CA VAL A 281 -22.66 -11.08 12.61
C VAL A 281 -22.62 -9.86 13.51
N THR A 282 -22.01 -10.00 14.68
CA THR A 282 -21.78 -8.90 15.62
C THR A 282 -20.29 -8.76 15.87
N VAL A 283 -19.73 -7.58 15.61
CA VAL A 283 -18.37 -7.20 16.00
C VAL A 283 -18.41 -6.62 17.40
N VAL A 284 -17.59 -7.18 18.30
CA VAL A 284 -17.36 -6.70 19.66
C VAL A 284 -15.95 -6.09 19.71
N SER A 285 -15.85 -4.82 20.09
CA SER A 285 -14.59 -4.09 20.14
C SER A 285 -14.41 -3.36 21.47
N LEU A 286 -13.15 -3.24 21.91
CA LEU A 286 -12.79 -2.53 23.13
C LEU A 286 -12.95 -1.02 22.95
N GLU A 287 -12.66 -0.56 21.75
CA GLU A 287 -12.68 0.85 21.33
C GLU A 287 -14.11 1.38 21.31
N ALA A 288 -14.25 2.69 21.59
CA ALA A 288 -15.53 3.38 21.55
C ALA A 288 -16.03 3.56 20.10
N GLU A 289 -17.30 3.91 19.95
CA GLU A 289 -17.87 4.25 18.63
C GLU A 289 -17.07 5.41 18.02
N GLY A 290 -16.64 5.24 16.76
CA GLY A 290 -15.79 6.21 16.06
C GLY A 290 -14.29 6.08 16.35
N GLU A 291 -13.87 5.21 17.26
CA GLU A 291 -12.46 4.98 17.62
C GLU A 291 -11.93 3.60 17.15
N LEU A 292 -12.71 2.87 16.35
CA LEU A 292 -12.29 1.57 15.83
C LEU A 292 -10.98 1.73 15.00
N PRO A 293 -9.97 0.87 15.20
CA PRO A 293 -8.70 0.95 14.47
C PRO A 293 -8.81 0.67 12.97
N ALA A 294 -9.86 -0.02 12.52
CA ALA A 294 -10.09 -0.32 11.11
C ALA A 294 -10.31 0.95 10.28
N PHE A 295 -9.97 0.90 8.99
CA PHE A 295 -10.25 2.02 8.10
C PHE A 295 -11.76 2.23 7.92
N ALA A 296 -12.17 3.50 7.88
CA ALA A 296 -13.58 3.90 7.81
C ALA A 296 -14.35 3.23 6.66
N HIS A 297 -13.73 3.07 5.48
CA HIS A 297 -14.35 2.40 4.34
C HIS A 297 -14.62 0.90 4.61
N ASN A 298 -13.73 0.20 5.32
CA ASN A 298 -13.92 -1.21 5.65
C ASN A 298 -15.02 -1.42 6.70
N ILE A 299 -15.17 -0.48 7.63
CA ILE A 299 -16.28 -0.46 8.61
C ILE A 299 -17.60 -0.25 7.86
N GLU A 300 -17.64 0.69 6.92
CA GLU A 300 -18.84 0.97 6.13
C GLU A 300 -19.23 -0.22 5.24
N ASP A 301 -18.26 -0.88 4.59
CA ASP A 301 -18.50 -2.09 3.82
C ASP A 301 -19.08 -3.23 4.68
N ALA A 302 -18.65 -3.36 5.94
CA ALA A 302 -19.24 -4.30 6.88
C ALA A 302 -20.68 -3.92 7.28
N ARG A 303 -20.95 -2.64 7.55
CA ARG A 303 -22.32 -2.17 7.84
C ARG A 303 -23.27 -2.41 6.67
N ASN A 304 -22.81 -2.21 5.44
CA ASN A 304 -23.59 -2.48 4.22
C ASN A 304 -23.96 -3.97 4.05
N LEU A 305 -23.25 -4.88 4.71
CA LEU A 305 -23.56 -6.30 4.77
C LEU A 305 -24.44 -6.69 5.98
N GLY A 306 -24.94 -5.70 6.75
CA GLY A 306 -25.77 -5.94 7.93
C GLY A 306 -25.00 -6.35 9.18
N VAL A 307 -23.66 -6.18 9.20
CA VAL A 307 -22.84 -6.44 10.39
C VAL A 307 -23.19 -5.43 11.49
N ARG A 308 -23.47 -5.93 12.69
CA ARG A 308 -23.73 -5.11 13.88
C ARG A 308 -22.42 -4.84 14.64
N PHE A 309 -22.37 -3.71 15.33
CA PHE A 309 -21.21 -3.29 16.12
C PHE A 309 -21.60 -3.09 17.58
N MET A 310 -20.76 -3.60 18.47
CA MET A 310 -20.84 -3.45 19.92
C MET A 310 -19.51 -2.87 20.43
N PRO A 311 -19.33 -1.55 20.31
CA PRO A 311 -18.15 -0.88 20.84
C PRO A 311 -18.13 -0.89 22.37
N SER A 312 -17.00 -0.48 22.95
CA SER A 312 -16.78 -0.39 24.40
C SER A 312 -17.15 -1.67 25.16
N SER A 313 -16.87 -2.84 24.57
CA SER A 313 -17.30 -4.14 25.07
C SER A 313 -16.17 -5.18 24.96
N SER A 314 -16.06 -6.06 25.96
CA SER A 314 -15.13 -7.19 25.98
C SER A 314 -15.88 -8.48 26.29
N ILE A 315 -15.37 -9.62 25.82
CA ILE A 315 -15.89 -10.95 26.17
C ILE A 315 -14.97 -11.56 27.22
N PHE A 316 -15.54 -11.93 28.38
CA PHE A 316 -14.77 -12.60 29.44
C PHE A 316 -15.10 -14.09 29.57
N LYS A 317 -16.25 -14.54 29.05
CA LYS A 317 -16.67 -15.94 29.10
C LYS A 317 -17.49 -16.36 27.88
N VAL A 318 -17.19 -17.54 27.37
CA VAL A 318 -17.96 -18.24 26.34
C VAL A 318 -18.87 -19.25 27.01
N LEU A 319 -20.17 -19.16 26.74
CA LEU A 319 -21.19 -20.02 27.31
C LEU A 319 -21.42 -21.24 26.42
N ARG A 320 -21.57 -22.39 27.06
CA ARG A 320 -21.68 -23.68 26.37
C ARG A 320 -22.71 -24.59 27.03
N ASP A 321 -23.30 -25.43 26.20
CA ASP A 321 -24.01 -26.64 26.60
C ASP A 321 -23.30 -27.84 25.96
N GLY A 322 -22.55 -28.60 26.77
CA GLY A 322 -21.58 -29.56 26.29
C GLY A 322 -20.52 -28.90 25.38
N ASP A 323 -20.38 -29.40 24.15
CA ASP A 323 -19.44 -28.86 23.16
C ASP A 323 -20.00 -27.67 22.36
N THR A 324 -21.31 -27.40 22.48
CA THR A 324 -22.03 -26.40 21.69
C THR A 324 -21.94 -25.02 22.34
N ILE A 325 -21.55 -24.00 21.58
CA ILE A 325 -21.60 -22.61 22.05
C ILE A 325 -23.06 -22.13 22.04
N THR A 326 -23.50 -21.54 23.14
CA THR A 326 -24.86 -20.99 23.28
C THR A 326 -24.87 -19.46 23.40
N GLY A 327 -23.74 -18.86 23.77
CA GLY A 327 -23.62 -17.42 23.91
C GLY A 327 -22.28 -16.96 24.45
N VAL A 328 -22.21 -15.67 24.75
CA VAL A 328 -21.07 -15.00 25.36
C VAL A 328 -21.54 -14.07 26.47
N ASP A 329 -20.76 -14.03 27.55
CA ASP A 329 -20.90 -12.99 28.58
C ASP A 329 -19.86 -11.91 28.34
N MET A 330 -20.35 -10.68 28.36
CA MET A 330 -19.61 -9.48 28.05
C MET A 330 -19.57 -8.53 29.24
N GLU A 331 -18.50 -7.75 29.31
CA GLU A 331 -18.31 -6.65 30.26
C GLU A 331 -18.02 -5.35 29.52
N ARG A 332 -18.37 -4.21 30.11
CA ARG A 332 -18.10 -2.90 29.54
C ARG A 332 -16.60 -2.60 29.59
N CYS A 333 -16.03 -2.18 28.45
CA CYS A 333 -14.70 -1.59 28.39
C CYS A 333 -14.80 -0.07 28.65
N VAL A 334 -14.18 0.38 29.74
CA VAL A 334 -14.22 1.78 30.20
C VAL A 334 -13.16 2.62 29.46
N SER A 335 -11.98 2.06 29.28
CA SER A 335 -10.87 2.68 28.55
C SER A 335 -9.99 1.60 27.92
N VAL A 336 -9.40 1.88 26.76
CA VAL A 336 -8.48 0.96 26.07
C VAL A 336 -7.01 1.28 26.39
N PHE A 337 -6.71 2.56 26.55
CA PHE A 337 -5.36 3.07 26.78
C PHE A 337 -5.25 3.74 28.15
N ASP A 338 -4.07 3.68 28.75
CA ASP A 338 -3.73 4.47 29.93
C ASP A 338 -3.46 5.95 29.56
N SER A 339 -3.15 6.78 30.57
CA SER A 339 -2.83 8.20 30.37
C SER A 339 -1.57 8.45 29.53
N GLU A 340 -0.72 7.44 29.34
CA GLU A 340 0.49 7.49 28.50
C GLU A 340 0.22 6.97 27.08
N GLY A 341 -1.02 6.58 26.76
CA GLY A 341 -1.39 6.01 25.46
C GLY A 341 -0.97 4.56 25.28
N ARG A 342 -0.55 3.87 26.34
CA ARG A 342 -0.19 2.44 26.28
C ARG A 342 -1.45 1.60 26.38
N PHE A 343 -1.49 0.50 25.62
CA PHE A 343 -2.60 -0.44 25.65
C PHE A 343 -2.74 -1.07 27.05
N ALA A 344 -3.79 -0.70 27.76
CA ALA A 344 -4.07 -1.07 29.15
C ALA A 344 -5.59 -0.99 29.41
N PRO A 345 -6.37 -1.95 28.89
CA PRO A 345 -7.82 -1.87 28.95
C PRO A 345 -8.34 -2.03 30.39
N VAL A 346 -9.35 -1.22 30.74
CA VAL A 346 -10.03 -1.25 32.04
C VAL A 346 -11.48 -1.67 31.83
N PHE A 347 -11.95 -2.65 32.61
CA PHE A 347 -13.28 -3.23 32.48
C PHE A 347 -14.14 -2.95 33.72
N ASP A 348 -15.43 -2.70 33.52
CA ASP A 348 -16.43 -2.64 34.58
C ASP A 348 -17.25 -3.93 34.64
N ARG A 349 -16.96 -4.76 35.65
CA ARG A 349 -17.62 -6.04 35.89
C ARG A 349 -19.02 -5.91 36.49
N ASN A 350 -19.47 -4.71 36.86
CA ASN A 350 -20.84 -4.49 37.31
C ASN A 350 -21.79 -4.31 36.12
N GLU A 351 -21.27 -3.91 34.96
CA GLU A 351 -22.03 -3.76 33.71
C GLU A 351 -21.79 -4.99 32.80
N THR A 352 -22.49 -6.09 33.11
CA THR A 352 -22.43 -7.31 32.28
C THR A 352 -23.62 -7.43 31.34
N ARG A 353 -23.40 -8.06 30.19
CA ARG A 353 -24.43 -8.36 29.19
C ARG A 353 -24.25 -9.76 28.65
N HIS A 354 -25.37 -10.41 28.37
CA HIS A 354 -25.40 -11.70 27.70
C HIS A 354 -25.80 -11.51 26.24
N MET A 355 -25.14 -12.24 25.33
CA MET A 355 -25.51 -12.30 23.92
C MET A 355 -25.44 -13.74 23.42
N GLU A 356 -26.49 -14.18 22.74
CA GLU A 356 -26.51 -15.50 22.14
C GLU A 356 -25.59 -15.57 20.92
N ALA A 357 -24.87 -16.69 20.78
CA ALA A 357 -23.85 -16.89 19.77
C ALA A 357 -23.63 -18.39 19.56
N ASP A 358 -23.32 -18.78 18.32
CA ASP A 358 -23.05 -20.17 17.96
C ASP A 358 -21.59 -20.34 17.49
N MET A 359 -20.92 -19.22 17.17
CA MET A 359 -19.54 -19.14 16.71
C MET A 359 -18.84 -17.87 17.20
N ILE A 360 -17.56 -17.99 17.53
CA ILE A 360 -16.72 -16.88 17.96
C ILE A 360 -15.43 -16.86 17.15
N VAL A 361 -15.04 -15.69 16.64
CA VAL A 361 -13.78 -15.48 15.94
C VAL A 361 -12.97 -14.35 16.59
N PHE A 362 -11.83 -14.69 17.19
CA PHE A 362 -10.93 -13.73 17.81
C PHE A 362 -9.97 -13.13 16.79
N ALA A 363 -10.10 -11.82 16.54
CA ALA A 363 -9.29 -11.02 15.62
C ALA A 363 -8.52 -9.91 16.37
N ILE A 364 -7.87 -10.28 17.46
CA ILE A 364 -7.26 -9.39 18.46
C ILE A 364 -5.76 -9.11 18.23
N GLY A 365 -5.29 -9.29 16.99
CA GLY A 365 -3.92 -8.97 16.58
C GLY A 365 -3.07 -10.19 16.21
N GLN A 366 -1.83 -9.88 15.81
CA GLN A 366 -0.93 -10.84 15.19
C GLN A 366 0.42 -10.91 15.91
N ALA A 367 1.16 -11.99 15.71
CA ALA A 367 2.47 -12.24 16.27
C ALA A 367 3.38 -12.94 15.26
N CYS A 368 4.68 -12.78 15.45
CA CYS A 368 5.71 -13.40 14.64
C CYS A 368 5.98 -14.83 15.13
N ASP A 369 6.20 -15.75 14.18
CA ASP A 369 6.79 -17.04 14.50
C ASP A 369 8.30 -16.91 14.37
N LEU A 370 8.99 -16.86 15.50
CA LEU A 370 10.44 -16.65 15.58
C LEU A 370 11.20 -17.97 15.81
N SER A 371 10.51 -19.12 15.71
CA SER A 371 11.12 -20.43 15.93
C SER A 371 12.27 -20.68 14.95
N GLY A 372 13.43 -21.07 15.49
CA GLY A 372 14.63 -21.37 14.70
C GLY A 372 15.39 -20.14 14.16
N MET A 373 15.08 -18.93 14.63
CA MET A 373 15.89 -17.74 14.35
C MET A 373 17.05 -17.61 15.34
N PRO A 374 18.23 -17.09 14.93
CA PRO A 374 19.33 -16.76 15.84
C PRO A 374 18.93 -15.70 16.87
N GLU A 375 19.35 -15.86 18.13
CA GLU A 375 18.97 -14.94 19.21
C GLU A 375 19.46 -13.50 18.96
N GLU A 376 20.59 -13.31 18.29
CA GLU A 376 21.21 -12.00 18.06
C GLU A 376 20.39 -11.09 17.13
N ILE A 377 19.47 -11.65 16.35
CA ILE A 377 18.58 -10.91 15.46
C ILE A 377 17.16 -10.77 16.01
N LEU A 378 16.88 -11.31 17.20
CA LEU A 378 15.56 -11.26 17.81
C LEU A 378 15.37 -10.05 18.72
N THR A 379 14.13 -9.63 18.82
CA THR A 379 13.63 -8.76 19.89
C THR A 379 12.58 -9.54 20.70
N GLY A 380 12.15 -9.01 21.85
CA GLY A 380 11.11 -9.66 22.64
C GLY A 380 9.76 -9.86 21.92
N LYS A 381 9.54 -9.24 20.75
CA LYS A 381 8.27 -9.33 19.99
C LYS A 381 8.44 -9.55 18.48
N GLY A 382 9.67 -9.62 17.97
CA GLY A 382 9.95 -9.62 16.53
C GLY A 382 11.45 -9.74 16.26
N MET A 383 11.94 -9.02 15.27
CA MET A 383 13.33 -9.03 14.82
C MET A 383 13.95 -7.63 14.85
N ALA A 384 15.26 -7.57 15.07
CA ALA A 384 16.04 -6.35 15.03
C ALA A 384 16.70 -6.19 13.65
N ALA A 385 16.46 -5.04 13.02
CA ALA A 385 17.15 -4.62 11.81
C ALA A 385 17.31 -3.10 11.81
N ASP A 386 18.38 -2.62 11.21
CA ASP A 386 18.64 -1.20 11.04
C ASP A 386 17.54 -0.53 10.19
N ALA A 387 17.03 0.61 10.67
CA ALA A 387 15.85 1.24 10.07
C ALA A 387 16.10 1.80 8.65
N VAL A 388 17.37 2.08 8.32
CA VAL A 388 17.80 2.70 7.06
C VAL A 388 18.20 1.65 6.03
N THR A 389 19.00 0.67 6.46
CA THR A 389 19.66 -0.31 5.60
C THR A 389 18.95 -1.66 5.61
N GLY A 390 18.12 -1.94 6.62
CA GLY A 390 17.52 -3.23 6.86
C GLY A 390 18.50 -4.32 7.32
N GLN A 391 19.77 -3.99 7.59
CA GLN A 391 20.78 -4.96 8.01
C GLN A 391 20.51 -5.42 9.46
N THR A 392 20.64 -6.72 9.71
CA THR A 392 20.55 -7.28 11.07
C THR A 392 21.93 -7.32 11.75
N ALA A 393 22.02 -7.87 12.96
CA ALA A 393 23.32 -8.12 13.61
C ALA A 393 24.22 -9.09 12.81
N LEU A 394 23.65 -9.90 11.92
CA LEU A 394 24.39 -10.75 10.99
C LEU A 394 24.64 -9.97 9.68
N PRO A 395 25.90 -9.68 9.29
CA PRO A 395 26.19 -8.75 8.19
C PRO A 395 25.59 -9.09 6.83
N TRP A 396 25.36 -10.38 6.57
CA TRP A 396 24.82 -10.91 5.32
C TRP A 396 23.31 -11.17 5.37
N VAL A 397 22.64 -10.81 6.48
CA VAL A 397 21.20 -11.00 6.68
C VAL A 397 20.52 -9.66 6.86
N PHE A 398 19.47 -9.45 6.07
CA PHE A 398 18.63 -8.26 6.05
C PHE A 398 17.20 -8.64 6.41
N ALA A 399 16.43 -7.74 7.01
CA ALA A 399 15.03 -8.00 7.35
C ALA A 399 14.16 -6.75 7.17
N ALA A 400 12.89 -6.96 6.80
CA ALA A 400 11.87 -5.91 6.78
C ALA A 400 10.45 -6.50 6.81
N GLY A 401 9.46 -5.62 6.95
CA GLY A 401 8.05 -5.99 7.06
C GLY A 401 7.64 -6.26 8.51
N ASP A 402 6.49 -6.93 8.69
CA ASP A 402 5.83 -7.01 10.00
C ASP A 402 6.67 -7.69 11.08
N ALA A 403 7.64 -8.54 10.69
CA ALA A 403 8.56 -9.16 11.65
C ALA A 403 9.50 -8.14 12.32
N VAL A 404 9.79 -7.02 11.66
CA VAL A 404 10.66 -5.95 12.17
C VAL A 404 9.83 -4.81 12.79
N THR A 405 8.78 -4.36 12.11
CA THR A 405 8.00 -3.19 12.53
C THR A 405 6.79 -3.53 13.40
N GLY A 406 6.41 -4.80 13.47
CA GLY A 406 5.07 -5.21 13.86
C GLY A 406 4.06 -5.10 12.70
N PRO A 407 2.87 -5.71 12.85
CA PRO A 407 1.82 -5.70 11.83
C PRO A 407 1.41 -4.29 11.42
N SER A 408 1.40 -4.02 10.12
CA SER A 408 1.00 -2.72 9.57
C SER A 408 0.33 -2.88 8.20
N SER A 409 0.38 -1.84 7.37
CA SER A 409 -0.15 -1.86 6.01
C SER A 409 0.79 -2.57 5.03
N VAL A 410 0.21 -3.11 3.95
CA VAL A 410 0.97 -3.66 2.81
C VAL A 410 1.98 -2.63 2.26
N ALA A 411 1.59 -1.36 2.19
CA ALA A 411 2.46 -0.28 1.73
C ALA A 411 3.68 -0.07 2.66
N SER A 412 3.50 -0.17 3.98
CA SER A 412 4.58 -0.09 4.96
C SER A 412 5.59 -1.22 4.78
N ALA A 413 5.11 -2.45 4.55
CA ALA A 413 5.96 -3.61 4.31
C ALA A 413 6.78 -3.47 3.01
N ILE A 414 6.16 -2.97 1.93
CA ILE A 414 6.85 -2.67 0.66
C ILE A 414 7.90 -1.57 0.88
N GLY A 415 7.56 -0.48 1.59
CA GLY A 415 8.49 0.61 1.90
C GLY A 415 9.72 0.14 2.67
N GLY A 416 9.53 -0.68 3.71
CA GLY A 416 10.62 -1.31 4.44
C GLY A 416 11.49 -2.21 3.57
N ALA A 417 10.87 -3.03 2.70
CA ALA A 417 11.58 -3.90 1.79
C ALA A 417 12.40 -3.15 0.74
N LYS A 418 11.92 -2.01 0.22
CA LYS A 418 12.70 -1.16 -0.70
C LYS A 418 13.99 -0.63 -0.04
N ARG A 419 13.90 -0.21 1.22
CA ARG A 419 15.07 0.23 2.00
C ARG A 419 16.04 -0.93 2.22
N ALA A 420 15.54 -2.07 2.68
CA ALA A 420 16.35 -3.25 2.91
C ALA A 420 17.00 -3.80 1.63
N ALA A 421 16.29 -3.79 0.50
CA ALA A 421 16.84 -4.19 -0.79
C ALA A 421 17.95 -3.24 -1.25
N LYS A 422 17.81 -1.92 -1.03
CA LYS A 422 18.90 -0.95 -1.28
C LYS A 422 20.13 -1.26 -0.42
N GLY A 423 19.95 -1.53 0.88
CA GLY A 423 21.03 -1.94 1.78
C GLY A 423 21.70 -3.23 1.31
N MET A 424 20.91 -4.25 1.00
CA MET A 424 21.39 -5.53 0.50
C MET A 424 22.15 -5.41 -0.82
N LEU A 425 21.69 -4.57 -1.76
CA LEU A 425 22.39 -4.27 -3.00
C LEU A 425 23.73 -3.58 -2.77
N THR A 426 23.77 -2.59 -1.87
CA THR A 426 25.02 -1.92 -1.48
C THR A 426 26.01 -2.91 -0.89
N TYR A 427 25.56 -3.76 0.05
CA TYR A 427 26.37 -4.82 0.65
C TYR A 427 26.93 -5.80 -0.39
N LEU A 428 26.07 -6.32 -1.29
CA LEU A 428 26.46 -7.27 -2.34
C LEU A 428 27.45 -6.67 -3.35
N ARG A 429 27.49 -5.34 -3.48
CA ARG A 429 28.43 -4.60 -4.33
C ARG A 429 29.73 -4.21 -3.61
N GLY A 430 29.87 -4.55 -2.32
CA GLY A 430 31.00 -4.13 -1.49
C GLY A 430 31.00 -2.64 -1.15
N GLY A 431 29.85 -1.97 -1.24
CA GLY A 431 29.69 -0.58 -0.86
C GLY A 431 29.54 -0.39 0.66
N ASP A 432 29.80 0.82 1.12
CA ASP A 432 29.64 1.20 2.53
C ASP A 432 28.17 1.51 2.85
N LEU A 433 27.60 0.75 3.78
CA LEU A 433 26.22 0.90 4.24
C LEU A 433 26.01 2.19 5.04
N HIS A 434 27.06 2.74 5.68
CA HIS A 434 26.97 3.97 6.46
C HIS A 434 26.73 5.22 5.60
N LEU A 435 26.93 5.11 4.28
CA LEU A 435 26.61 6.17 3.33
C LEU A 435 25.12 6.19 2.96
N LEU A 436 24.35 5.17 3.34
CA LEU A 436 22.91 5.17 3.16
C LEU A 436 22.25 5.99 4.26
N THR A 437 21.46 6.98 3.85
CA THR A 437 20.68 7.81 4.76
C THR A 437 19.20 7.43 4.73
N ALA A 438 18.51 7.72 5.84
CA ALA A 438 17.07 7.70 5.87
C ALA A 438 16.51 8.64 4.81
N TRP A 439 15.29 8.38 4.36
CA TRP A 439 14.60 9.32 3.48
C TRP A 439 14.35 10.63 4.24
N ASP A 440 14.95 11.72 3.78
CA ASP A 440 14.93 13.05 4.39
C ASP A 440 14.64 14.16 3.36
N MET A 441 14.08 13.77 2.21
CA MET A 441 13.84 14.69 1.11
C MET A 441 12.85 15.79 1.53
N PRO A 442 13.16 17.08 1.29
CA PRO A 442 12.22 18.16 1.52
C PRO A 442 10.87 17.90 0.84
N VAL A 443 9.78 18.21 1.51
CA VAL A 443 8.42 18.09 0.96
C VAL A 443 8.02 19.43 0.35
N ALA A 444 7.52 19.40 -0.88
CA ALA A 444 7.02 20.61 -1.52
C ALA A 444 5.84 21.15 -0.71
N PRO A 445 5.74 22.48 -0.53
CA PRO A 445 4.56 23.06 0.10
C PRO A 445 3.32 22.69 -0.72
N ALA A 446 2.19 22.60 -0.02
CA ALA A 446 0.90 22.49 -0.70
C ALA A 446 0.71 23.70 -1.62
N LEU A 447 0.14 23.48 -2.79
CA LEU A 447 -0.02 24.55 -3.76
C LEU A 447 -1.13 25.52 -3.32
N GLU A 448 -0.78 26.79 -3.24
CA GLU A 448 -1.65 27.89 -2.84
C GLU A 448 -2.17 28.62 -4.10
N ALA A 449 -3.44 28.42 -4.44
CA ALA A 449 -4.30 29.27 -5.30
C ALA A 449 -5.59 28.51 -5.74
N PRO A 450 -6.35 27.90 -4.81
CA PRO A 450 -7.46 27.02 -5.17
C PRO A 450 -8.56 27.71 -5.99
N GLU A 451 -8.82 28.98 -5.72
CA GLU A 451 -9.84 29.81 -6.41
C GLU A 451 -9.60 30.00 -7.92
N LYS A 452 -8.35 29.86 -8.39
CA LYS A 452 -8.00 29.99 -9.81
C LYS A 452 -7.93 28.65 -10.53
N HIS A 453 -8.11 27.55 -9.81
CA HIS A 453 -8.14 26.22 -10.40
C HIS A 453 -9.55 25.83 -10.85
N LYS A 454 -9.64 25.19 -12.02
CA LYS A 454 -10.90 24.63 -12.52
C LYS A 454 -11.36 23.48 -11.62
N LEU A 455 -12.61 23.53 -11.16
CA LEU A 455 -13.27 22.44 -10.44
C LEU A 455 -13.60 21.29 -11.40
N ILE A 456 -13.23 20.08 -11.03
CA ILE A 456 -13.43 18.86 -11.83
C ILE A 456 -13.81 17.73 -10.88
N SER A 457 -14.95 17.08 -11.14
CA SER A 457 -15.39 15.92 -10.36
C SER A 457 -14.35 14.80 -10.37
N ARG A 458 -14.19 14.12 -9.24
CA ARG A 458 -13.34 12.94 -9.12
C ARG A 458 -13.94 11.79 -9.92
N GLU A 459 -13.09 11.14 -10.72
CA GLU A 459 -13.47 9.89 -11.35
C GLU A 459 -13.43 8.78 -10.31
N GLU A 460 -14.60 8.25 -9.98
CA GLU A 460 -14.74 7.05 -9.17
C GLU A 460 -14.77 5.81 -10.07
N GLY A 461 -14.13 4.74 -9.60
CA GLY A 461 -14.33 3.42 -10.19
C GLY A 461 -15.78 2.97 -9.99
N SER A 462 -16.22 1.97 -10.75
CA SER A 462 -17.57 1.42 -10.56
C SER A 462 -17.59 0.51 -9.33
N ALA A 463 -18.40 0.84 -8.31
CA ALA A 463 -18.75 -0.16 -7.29
C ALA A 463 -19.46 -1.34 -7.98
N ARG A 464 -19.05 -2.56 -7.67
CA ARG A 464 -19.73 -3.76 -8.19
C ARG A 464 -20.85 -4.13 -7.22
N PRO A 465 -22.05 -4.47 -7.71
CA PRO A 465 -23.13 -4.94 -6.85
C PRO A 465 -22.63 -6.10 -5.99
N VAL A 466 -22.99 -6.10 -4.71
CA VAL A 466 -22.76 -7.26 -3.83
C VAL A 466 -23.58 -8.40 -4.43
N ALA A 467 -22.92 -9.30 -5.15
CA ALA A 467 -23.59 -10.41 -5.82
C ALA A 467 -24.26 -11.30 -4.77
N THR A 468 -25.58 -11.38 -4.82
CA THR A 468 -26.35 -12.29 -3.99
C THR A 468 -26.49 -13.62 -4.73
N VAL A 469 -26.19 -14.70 -4.01
CA VAL A 469 -26.44 -16.12 -4.30
C VAL A 469 -25.27 -16.95 -4.92
N ASP A 470 -24.50 -16.47 -5.91
CA ASP A 470 -23.37 -17.26 -6.48
C ASP A 470 -22.01 -16.51 -6.49
N GLY A 471 -21.99 -15.23 -6.13
CA GLY A 471 -20.85 -14.33 -6.24
C GLY A 471 -20.31 -13.80 -4.91
N HIS A 472 -20.45 -14.57 -3.82
CA HIS A 472 -20.15 -14.15 -2.44
C HIS A 472 -18.79 -13.47 -2.26
N PHE A 473 -17.81 -13.78 -3.11
CA PHE A 473 -16.44 -13.27 -3.07
C PHE A 473 -15.98 -12.54 -4.34
N ALA A 474 -16.91 -12.08 -5.18
CA ALA A 474 -16.56 -11.22 -6.30
C ALA A 474 -15.88 -9.93 -5.81
N GLU A 475 -14.88 -9.46 -6.55
CA GLU A 475 -14.15 -8.23 -6.22
C GLU A 475 -15.12 -7.05 -6.07
N LEU A 476 -15.02 -6.31 -4.95
CA LEU A 476 -15.97 -5.25 -4.57
C LEU A 476 -15.97 -4.05 -5.50
N TYR A 477 -14.78 -3.62 -5.91
CA TYR A 477 -14.59 -2.37 -6.64
C TYR A 477 -14.07 -2.66 -8.04
N GLY A 478 -14.65 -2.04 -9.06
CA GLY A 478 -14.08 -1.96 -10.41
C GLY A 478 -12.99 -0.89 -10.49
N GLY A 479 -11.99 -1.11 -11.34
CA GLY A 479 -10.96 -0.11 -11.64
C GLY A 479 -11.46 1.01 -12.56
N LEU A 480 -10.65 2.06 -12.71
CA LEU A 480 -10.90 3.14 -13.67
C LEU A 480 -10.71 2.66 -15.12
N ARG A 481 -11.55 3.13 -16.03
CA ARG A 481 -11.34 2.96 -17.49
C ARG A 481 -10.25 3.89 -17.99
N HIS A 482 -9.71 3.61 -19.18
CA HIS A 482 -8.65 4.42 -19.81
C HIS A 482 -8.98 5.92 -19.81
N GLU A 483 -10.18 6.30 -20.23
CA GLU A 483 -10.58 7.70 -20.34
C GLU A 483 -10.66 8.36 -18.96
N GLN A 484 -11.13 7.61 -17.95
CA GLN A 484 -11.22 8.08 -16.57
C GLN A 484 -9.82 8.27 -15.96
N VAL A 485 -8.87 7.36 -16.25
CA VAL A 485 -7.47 7.49 -15.82
C VAL A 485 -6.84 8.75 -16.40
N LEU A 486 -7.06 9.04 -17.69
CA LEU A 486 -6.55 10.26 -18.32
C LEU A 486 -7.20 11.50 -17.70
N GLY A 487 -8.53 11.52 -17.54
CA GLY A 487 -9.24 12.62 -16.89
C GLY A 487 -8.75 12.89 -15.46
N GLU A 488 -8.57 11.83 -14.68
CA GLU A 488 -8.09 11.90 -13.30
C GLU A 488 -6.62 12.32 -13.23
N SER A 489 -5.78 11.86 -14.16
CA SER A 489 -4.39 12.31 -14.24
C SER A 489 -4.30 13.82 -14.48
N LEU A 490 -5.19 14.40 -15.28
CA LEU A 490 -5.23 15.85 -15.56
C LEU A 490 -5.64 16.69 -14.33
N ARG A 491 -6.33 16.10 -13.34
CA ARG A 491 -6.65 16.76 -12.06
C ARG A 491 -5.40 16.98 -11.19
N CYS A 492 -4.38 16.12 -11.31
CA CYS A 492 -3.14 16.17 -10.53
C CYS A 492 -2.39 17.49 -10.71
N LEU A 493 -2.13 18.21 -9.62
CA LEU A 493 -1.47 19.53 -9.65
C LEU A 493 0.07 19.45 -9.73
N THR A 494 0.67 18.28 -9.98
CA THR A 494 2.12 18.12 -10.19
C THR A 494 3.00 18.80 -9.12
N CYS A 495 2.57 18.77 -7.85
CA CYS A 495 3.21 19.49 -6.74
C CYS A 495 4.73 19.26 -6.67
N GLY A 496 5.49 20.33 -6.39
CA GLY A 496 6.95 20.28 -6.36
C GLY A 496 7.63 20.20 -7.74
N SER A 497 6.89 20.42 -8.82
CA SER A 497 7.45 20.56 -10.17
C SER A 497 7.77 22.00 -10.53
N LYS A 498 8.44 22.20 -11.66
CA LYS A 498 8.52 23.48 -12.35
C LYS A 498 8.15 23.31 -13.82
N ALA A 499 7.51 24.34 -14.38
CA ALA A 499 7.25 24.37 -15.81
C ALA A 499 8.54 24.76 -16.56
N ALA A 500 8.66 24.31 -17.81
CA ALA A 500 9.69 24.71 -18.74
C ALA A 500 9.05 24.93 -20.11
N ILE A 501 9.61 25.86 -20.88
CA ILE A 501 9.21 26.10 -22.27
C ILE A 501 10.00 25.11 -23.12
N ALA A 502 9.31 24.12 -23.69
CA ALA A 502 9.93 23.05 -24.47
C ALA A 502 9.87 23.32 -25.97
N HIS A 503 8.71 23.80 -26.46
CA HIS A 503 8.45 24.03 -27.89
C HIS A 503 7.99 25.47 -28.11
N PRO A 504 8.86 26.48 -27.94
CA PRO A 504 8.49 27.89 -28.01
C PRO A 504 7.95 28.31 -29.39
N ASP A 505 8.45 27.69 -30.46
CA ASP A 505 8.10 28.02 -31.86
C ASP A 505 6.65 27.65 -32.20
N ASP A 506 6.11 26.64 -31.53
CA ASP A 506 4.72 26.21 -31.68
C ASP A 506 3.74 27.19 -31.05
N CYS A 507 4.20 28.12 -30.20
CA CYS A 507 3.30 29.06 -29.52
C CYS A 507 2.47 29.88 -30.52
N MET A 508 1.12 29.81 -30.43
CA MET A 508 0.21 30.61 -31.26
C MET A 508 -0.28 31.91 -30.61
N THR A 509 0.34 32.34 -29.51
CA THR A 509 0.01 33.61 -28.80
C THR A 509 -1.48 33.76 -28.46
N CYS A 510 -2.15 32.69 -28.03
CA CYS A 510 -3.56 32.72 -27.60
C CYS A 510 -3.77 33.21 -26.16
N PHE A 511 -2.70 33.52 -25.44
CA PHE A 511 -2.67 33.98 -24.03
C PHE A 511 -3.22 33.02 -22.97
N GLY A 512 -3.77 31.85 -23.34
CA GLY A 512 -4.41 30.93 -22.39
C GLY A 512 -3.49 30.43 -21.27
N CYS A 513 -2.18 30.28 -21.52
CA CYS A 513 -1.21 29.90 -20.50
C CYS A 513 -0.88 31.04 -19.52
N GLU A 514 -0.94 32.30 -19.95
CA GLU A 514 -0.70 33.49 -19.11
C GLU A 514 -1.94 33.85 -18.31
N THR A 515 -3.09 33.98 -18.97
CA THR A 515 -4.37 34.33 -18.31
C THR A 515 -4.84 33.22 -17.36
N GLY A 516 -4.53 31.97 -17.69
CA GLY A 516 -4.81 30.82 -16.84
C GLY A 516 -3.74 30.51 -15.79
N CYS A 517 -2.61 31.24 -15.74
CA CYS A 517 -1.54 30.97 -14.78
C CYS A 517 -1.95 31.41 -13.36
N PRO A 518 -2.11 30.50 -12.38
CA PRO A 518 -2.59 30.88 -11.05
C PRO A 518 -1.65 31.85 -10.34
N SER A 519 -0.34 31.70 -10.57
CA SER A 519 0.72 32.50 -9.95
C SER A 519 1.25 33.64 -10.82
N GLY A 520 0.71 33.84 -12.02
CA GLY A 520 1.17 34.91 -12.92
C GLY A 520 2.63 34.78 -13.36
N ALA A 521 3.13 33.54 -13.48
CA ALA A 521 4.52 33.24 -13.80
C ALA A 521 4.85 33.33 -15.30
N ILE A 522 3.85 33.39 -16.18
CA ILE A 522 4.02 33.30 -17.64
C ILE A 522 3.69 34.64 -18.26
N TYR A 523 4.55 35.10 -19.16
CA TYR A 523 4.30 36.27 -20.00
C TYR A 523 4.35 35.88 -21.47
N VAL A 524 3.25 36.10 -22.19
CA VAL A 524 3.13 35.89 -23.63
C VAL A 524 3.26 37.24 -24.33
N ASP A 525 4.26 37.35 -25.21
CA ASP A 525 4.38 38.51 -26.07
C ASP A 525 3.35 38.41 -27.22
N PRO A 526 2.51 39.44 -27.46
CA PRO A 526 1.57 39.48 -28.57
C PRO A 526 2.25 39.37 -29.94
N ILE A 527 3.53 39.72 -30.03
CA ILE A 527 4.29 39.74 -31.28
C ILE A 527 5.13 38.45 -31.36
N LYS A 528 5.04 37.76 -32.50
CA LYS A 528 5.88 36.58 -32.80
C LYS A 528 7.24 36.95 -33.38
N GLU A 529 7.30 38.07 -34.08
CA GLU A 529 8.51 38.54 -34.75
C GLU A 529 9.46 39.18 -33.73
N GLU A 530 10.76 38.89 -33.85
CA GLU A 530 11.75 39.76 -33.21
C GLU A 530 11.58 41.16 -33.77
N TRP A 531 11.46 42.16 -32.89
CA TRP A 531 11.43 43.55 -33.33
C TRP A 531 12.64 43.77 -34.26
N PRO A 532 12.45 44.41 -35.44
CA PRO A 532 13.57 44.83 -36.25
C PRO A 532 14.60 45.51 -35.34
N LYS A 533 15.89 45.18 -35.45
CA LYS A 533 16.96 45.79 -34.62
C LYS A 533 16.90 47.33 -34.57
N ALA A 534 16.25 47.95 -35.55
CA ALA A 534 15.98 49.39 -35.62
C ALA A 534 14.99 49.93 -34.56
N LEU A 535 14.22 49.05 -33.90
CA LEU A 535 13.24 49.39 -32.85
C LEU A 535 13.64 48.88 -31.46
N ALA A 536 14.81 48.24 -31.32
CA ALA A 536 15.37 47.96 -30.00
C ALA A 536 15.66 49.30 -29.29
N PRO A 537 15.37 49.45 -27.98
CA PRO A 537 15.73 50.66 -27.26
C PRO A 537 17.22 50.92 -27.44
N LEU A 538 17.56 52.13 -27.88
CA LEU A 538 18.96 52.57 -28.01
C LEU A 538 19.67 52.26 -26.67
N PRO A 539 20.89 51.72 -26.69
CA PRO A 539 21.65 51.54 -25.46
C PRO A 539 21.66 52.86 -24.70
N LYS A 540 21.35 52.81 -23.41
CA LYS A 540 21.45 53.99 -22.55
C LYS A 540 22.86 54.53 -22.71
N ALA A 541 22.99 55.77 -23.20
CA ALA A 541 24.25 56.47 -23.19
C ALA A 541 24.69 56.60 -21.72
N ASP A 542 25.95 56.24 -21.46
CA ASP A 542 26.58 56.23 -20.13
C ASP A 542 26.46 57.55 -19.38
#